data_AF-A0A3D2IMP8-F1
#
_entry.id   AF-A0A3D2IMP8-F1
#
_cell.length_a   1.000
_cell.length_b   1.000
_cell.length_c   1.000
_cell.angle_alpha   90.00
_cell.angle_beta   90.00
_cell.angle_gamma   90.00
#
_symmetry.space_group_name_H-M   'P 1'
#
loop_
_entity.id
_entity.type
_entity.pdbx_description
1 polymer ?
#
loop_
_entity_poly.entity_id
_entity_poly.type
_entity_poly.pdbx_seq_one_letter_code
_entity_poly.pdbx_strand_id
1 'polypeptide(L)'
;MNKGTKTIFSPILSGFLVGIFVFCIGLMIASLRYQVLIQHQERESKEVLELVEQNIERTIQESYSAALTLALTVNDEGEVKNFNKIAETLYKNSNVVDVLELVPDGIIKYVYPLEGNESVIGYDILSDP
;
A
#
# COMPACT_ATOMS: atom_id res chain seq x y z
N MET A 1 71.52 39.97 -19.19
CA MET A 1 70.37 40.71 -18.62
C MET A 1 69.43 41.02 -19.78
N ASN A 2 68.15 40.65 -19.86
CA ASN A 2 67.20 39.98 -18.96
C ASN A 2 66.20 39.21 -19.86
N LYS A 3 65.67 38.09 -19.38
CA LYS A 3 64.98 37.04 -20.16
C LYS A 3 63.51 37.39 -20.49
N GLY A 4 63.13 37.14 -21.75
CA GLY A 4 61.88 36.48 -22.18
C GLY A 4 60.55 36.94 -21.58
N THR A 5 59.94 37.96 -22.18
CA THR A 5 58.50 38.20 -22.14
C THR A 5 57.76 37.13 -22.96
N LYS A 6 57.34 36.04 -22.33
CA LYS A 6 56.23 35.22 -22.82
C LYS A 6 55.02 35.48 -21.93
N THR A 7 54.18 36.40 -22.36
CA THR A 7 52.81 36.55 -21.86
C THR A 7 52.09 35.22 -22.06
N ILE A 8 51.70 34.58 -20.95
CA ILE A 8 51.20 33.20 -20.88
C ILE A 8 49.75 33.06 -21.42
N PHE A 9 49.13 34.12 -21.92
CA PHE A 9 47.74 34.09 -22.38
C PHE A 9 47.66 34.27 -23.90
N SER A 10 47.56 33.15 -24.62
CA SER A 10 47.03 33.18 -25.98
C SER A 10 45.49 33.25 -25.89
N PRO A 11 44.81 34.14 -26.63
CA PRO A 11 43.35 34.29 -26.57
C PRO A 11 42.58 32.99 -26.88
N ILE A 12 43.23 32.08 -27.63
CA ILE A 12 42.74 30.75 -27.97
C ILE A 12 42.67 29.84 -26.72
N LEU A 13 43.67 29.91 -25.83
CA LEU A 13 43.72 29.11 -24.61
C LEU A 13 42.63 29.52 -23.61
N SER A 14 42.34 30.82 -23.51
CA SER A 14 41.28 31.36 -22.66
C SER A 14 39.89 30.90 -23.12
N GLY A 15 39.63 30.91 -24.43
CA GLY A 15 38.38 30.41 -25.00
C GLY A 15 38.18 28.90 -24.75
N PHE A 16 39.26 28.11 -24.88
CA PHE A 16 39.22 26.68 -24.61
C PHE A 16 38.89 26.38 -23.14
N LEU A 17 39.49 27.12 -22.19
CA LEU A 17 39.19 26.98 -20.75
C LEU A 17 37.73 27.30 -20.41
N VAL A 18 37.18 28.37 -20.99
CA VAL A 18 35.76 28.72 -20.80
C VAL A 18 34.85 27.65 -21.41
N GLY A 19 35.20 27.12 -22.59
CA GLY A 19 34.45 26.03 -23.22
C GLY A 19 34.41 24.77 -22.37
N ILE A 20 35.55 24.35 -21.81
CA ILE A 20 35.62 23.22 -20.86
C ILE A 20 34.76 23.50 -19.63
N PHE A 21 34.84 24.71 -19.08
CA PHE A 21 34.07 25.08 -17.90
C PHE A 21 32.55 24.98 -18.13
N VAL A 22 32.06 25.53 -19.24
CA VAL A 22 30.65 25.42 -19.63
C VAL A 22 30.24 23.98 -19.89
N PHE A 23 31.10 23.19 -20.54
CA PHE A 23 30.86 21.76 -20.77
C PHE A 23 30.76 20.98 -19.45
N CYS A 24 31.65 21.23 -18.50
CA CYS A 24 31.60 20.62 -17.16
C CYS A 24 30.31 20.98 -16.42
N ILE A 25 29.86 22.23 -16.48
CA ILE A 25 28.58 22.65 -15.90
C ILE A 25 27.41 21.92 -16.58
N GLY A 26 27.44 21.79 -17.91
CA GLY A 26 26.42 21.05 -18.65
C GLY A 26 26.33 19.58 -18.22
N LEU A 27 27.47 18.90 -18.08
CA LEU A 27 27.54 17.52 -17.57
C LEU A 27 27.04 17.42 -16.13
N MET A 28 27.36 18.40 -15.28
CA MET A 28 26.90 18.45 -13.90
C MET A 28 25.37 18.61 -13.82
N ILE A 29 24.79 19.50 -14.63
CA ILE A 29 23.33 19.67 -14.67
C ILE A 29 22.67 18.39 -15.20
N ALA A 30 23.20 17.79 -16.27
CA ALA A 30 22.68 16.57 -16.85
C ALA A 30 22.68 15.40 -15.85
N SER A 31 23.77 15.22 -15.09
CA SER A 31 23.86 14.17 -14.07
C SER A 31 22.92 14.41 -12.90
N LEU A 32 22.76 15.65 -12.44
CA LEU A 32 21.79 16.00 -11.41
C LEU A 32 20.35 15.71 -11.87
N ARG A 33 20.00 16.09 -13.10
CA ARG A 33 18.68 15.82 -13.69
C ARG A 33 18.41 14.32 -13.79
N TYR A 34 19.40 13.54 -14.20
CA TYR A 34 19.28 12.09 -14.27
C TYR A 34 19.01 11.46 -12.90
N GLN A 35 19.73 11.88 -11.86
CA GLN A 35 19.49 11.39 -10.49
C GLN A 35 18.09 11.74 -9.98
N VAL A 36 17.64 12.98 -10.22
CA VAL A 36 16.29 13.42 -9.81
C VAL A 36 15.21 12.59 -10.51
N LEU A 37 15.38 12.26 -11.79
CA LEU A 37 14.39 11.46 -12.53
C LEU A 37 14.25 10.05 -11.95
N ILE A 38 15.38 9.39 -11.66
CA ILE A 38 15.39 8.05 -11.06
C ILE A 38 14.77 8.08 -9.66
N GLN A 39 15.15 9.05 -8.82
CA GLN A 39 14.59 9.20 -7.47
C GLN A 39 13.09 9.47 -7.51
N HIS A 40 12.60 10.24 -8.49
CA HIS A 40 11.18 10.51 -8.64
C HIS A 40 10.39 9.24 -8.92
N GLN A 41 10.86 8.40 -9.85
CA GLN A 41 10.22 7.13 -10.18
C GLN A 41 10.21 6.16 -8.99
N GLU A 42 11.33 6.06 -8.27
CA GLU A 42 11.41 5.23 -7.07
C GLU A 42 10.47 5.71 -5.97
N ARG A 43 10.37 7.04 -5.80
CA ARG A 43 9.48 7.64 -4.80
C ARG A 43 8.01 7.40 -5.13
N GLU A 44 7.59 7.62 -6.38
CA GLU A 44 6.20 7.33 -6.80
C GLU A 44 5.85 5.86 -6.57
N SER A 45 6.76 4.94 -6.91
CA SER A 45 6.54 3.52 -6.65
C SER A 45 6.42 3.19 -5.16
N LYS A 46 7.20 3.85 -4.30
CA LYS A 46 7.12 3.69 -2.85
C LYS A 46 5.83 4.26 -2.28
N GLU A 47 5.43 5.46 -2.72
CA GLU A 47 4.18 6.08 -2.29
C GLU A 47 2.96 5.21 -2.66
N VAL A 48 2.94 4.63 -3.86
CA VAL A 48 1.90 3.66 -4.25
C VAL A 48 1.94 2.41 -3.37
N LEU A 49 3.13 1.88 -3.09
CA LEU A 49 3.28 0.69 -2.23
C LEU A 49 2.80 0.95 -0.80
N GLU A 50 3.16 2.10 -0.21
CA GLU A 50 2.72 2.52 1.12
C GLU A 50 1.18 2.67 1.17
N LEU A 51 0.57 3.24 0.13
CA LEU A 51 -0.88 3.33 0.04
C LEU A 51 -1.55 1.95 -0.03
N VAL A 52 -0.98 1.02 -0.77
CA VAL A 52 -1.47 -0.37 -0.83
C VAL A 52 -1.34 -1.05 0.53
N GLU A 53 -0.19 -0.92 1.19
CA GLU A 53 0.05 -1.47 2.53
C GLU A 53 -0.97 -0.93 3.55
N GLN A 54 -1.17 0.39 3.58
CA GLN A 54 -2.15 1.02 4.46
C GLN A 54 -3.58 0.57 4.19
N ASN A 55 -3.95 0.36 2.91
CA ASN A 55 -5.27 -0.13 2.56
C ASN A 55 -5.48 -1.59 3.00
N ILE A 56 -4.47 -2.44 2.87
CA ILE A 56 -4.49 -3.82 3.37
C ILE A 56 -4.62 -3.82 4.89
N GLU A 57 -3.79 -3.03 5.59
CA GLU A 57 -3.83 -2.96 7.05
C GLU A 57 -5.21 -2.49 7.56
N ARG A 58 -5.75 -1.43 6.95
CA ARG A 58 -7.11 -0.95 7.28
C ARG A 58 -8.16 -2.02 7.04
N THR A 59 -8.09 -2.72 5.91
CA THR A 59 -9.02 -3.81 5.58
C THR A 59 -9.00 -4.90 6.64
N ILE A 60 -7.80 -5.37 7.03
CA ILE A 60 -7.64 -6.39 8.06
C ILE A 60 -8.21 -5.91 9.40
N GLN A 61 -7.94 -4.66 9.79
CA GLN A 61 -8.44 -4.09 11.05
C GLN A 61 -9.97 -3.99 11.06
N GLU A 62 -10.59 -3.55 9.97
CA GLU A 62 -12.04 -3.47 9.81
C GLU A 62 -12.69 -4.85 9.85
N SER A 63 -12.17 -5.82 9.09
CA SER A 63 -12.66 -7.21 9.10
C SER A 63 -12.52 -7.84 10.49
N TYR A 64 -11.40 -7.62 11.18
CA TYR A 64 -11.20 -8.12 12.53
C TYR A 64 -12.18 -7.50 13.54
N SER A 65 -12.43 -6.19 13.45
CA SER A 65 -13.40 -5.51 14.32
C SER A 65 -14.83 -6.03 14.08
N ALA A 66 -15.20 -6.28 12.83
CA ALA A 66 -16.48 -6.89 12.48
C ALA A 66 -16.59 -8.30 13.05
N ALA A 67 -15.58 -9.15 12.86
CA ALA A 67 -15.53 -10.51 13.39
C ALA A 67 -15.63 -10.53 14.93
N LEU A 68 -14.90 -9.64 15.62
CA LEU A 68 -14.96 -9.51 17.07
C LEU A 68 -16.36 -9.09 17.53
N THR A 69 -16.95 -8.09 16.88
CA THR A 69 -18.32 -7.64 17.19
C THR A 69 -19.34 -8.76 16.97
N LEU A 70 -19.15 -9.56 15.92
CA LEU A 70 -19.98 -10.73 15.64
C LEU A 70 -19.80 -11.82 16.71
N ALA A 71 -18.59 -12.05 17.19
CA ALA A 71 -18.31 -12.99 18.27
C ALA A 71 -18.99 -12.57 19.59
N LEU A 72 -19.11 -11.27 19.86
CA LEU A 72 -19.85 -10.74 21.02
C LEU A 72 -21.36 -10.99 20.98
N THR A 73 -21.90 -11.52 19.87
CA THR A 73 -23.31 -11.96 19.79
C THR A 73 -23.57 -13.31 20.45
N VAL A 74 -22.50 -14.03 20.78
CA VAL A 74 -22.54 -15.30 21.51
C VAL A 74 -22.52 -14.99 23.01
N ASN A 75 -23.54 -15.43 23.75
CA ASN A 75 -23.55 -15.27 25.21
C ASN A 75 -22.65 -16.32 25.90
N ASP A 76 -22.52 -16.23 27.23
CA ASP A 76 -21.72 -17.16 28.04
C ASP A 76 -22.18 -18.64 27.96
N GLU A 77 -23.41 -18.87 27.49
CA GLU A 77 -24.02 -20.19 27.31
C GLU A 77 -23.81 -20.74 25.88
N GLY A 78 -23.13 -19.99 25.00
CA GLY A 78 -22.92 -20.36 23.60
C GLY A 78 -24.13 -20.10 22.69
N GLU A 79 -25.18 -19.45 23.20
CA GLU A 79 -26.35 -19.07 22.42
C GLU A 79 -26.10 -17.77 21.64
N VAL A 80 -26.37 -17.83 20.35
CA VAL A 80 -26.29 -16.67 19.45
C VAL A 80 -27.57 -15.86 19.55
N LYS A 81 -27.48 -14.59 19.94
CA LYS A 81 -28.63 -13.67 20.03
C LYS A 81 -28.46 -12.51 19.06
N ASN A 82 -29.53 -12.18 18.32
CA ASN A 82 -29.60 -11.04 17.40
C ASN A 82 -28.57 -11.05 16.24
N PHE A 83 -28.06 -12.21 15.82
CA PHE A 83 -27.09 -12.33 14.71
C PHE A 83 -27.48 -11.50 13.50
N ASN A 84 -28.67 -11.72 12.91
CA ASN A 84 -29.08 -11.04 11.68
C ASN A 84 -29.05 -9.51 11.81
N LYS A 85 -29.49 -8.96 12.94
CA LYS A 85 -29.53 -7.50 13.16
C LYS A 85 -28.11 -6.91 13.27
N ILE A 86 -27.23 -7.61 13.97
CA ILE A 86 -25.85 -7.16 14.18
C ILE A 86 -25.05 -7.34 12.90
N ALA A 87 -25.18 -8.48 12.22
CA ALA A 87 -24.56 -8.75 10.94
C ALA A 87 -25.02 -7.77 9.85
N GLU A 88 -26.32 -7.44 9.78
CA GLU A 88 -26.82 -6.40 8.87
C GLU A 88 -26.18 -5.04 9.15
N THR A 89 -26.04 -4.68 10.43
CA THR A 89 -25.41 -3.40 10.83
C THR A 89 -23.94 -3.37 10.45
N LEU A 90 -23.20 -4.45 10.69
CA LEU A 90 -21.80 -4.58 10.33
C LEU A 90 -21.60 -4.55 8.82
N TYR A 91 -22.42 -5.28 8.07
CA TYR A 91 -22.38 -5.34 6.61
C TYR A 91 -22.68 -3.97 5.98
N LYS A 92 -23.67 -3.22 6.49
CA LYS A 92 -23.98 -1.87 5.97
C LYS A 92 -22.90 -0.83 6.29
N ASN A 93 -22.15 -1.02 7.38
CA ASN A 93 -21.16 -0.05 7.85
C ASN A 93 -19.73 -0.37 7.39
N SER A 94 -19.51 -1.51 6.73
CA SER A 94 -18.21 -1.92 6.23
C SER A 94 -18.23 -2.03 4.70
N ASN A 95 -17.23 -1.43 4.05
CA ASN A 95 -17.05 -1.57 2.59
C ASN A 95 -16.10 -2.72 2.23
N VAL A 96 -15.58 -3.46 3.20
CA VAL A 96 -14.59 -4.53 3.00
C VAL A 96 -15.09 -5.91 3.38
N VAL A 97 -16.28 -6.01 3.96
CA VAL A 97 -16.88 -7.28 4.38
C VAL A 97 -17.92 -7.72 3.37
N ASP A 98 -17.64 -8.81 2.66
CA ASP A 98 -18.57 -9.40 1.68
C ASP A 98 -19.58 -10.34 2.32
N VAL A 99 -19.15 -11.11 3.34
CA VAL A 99 -19.97 -12.11 4.04
C VAL A 99 -19.56 -12.17 5.51
N LEU A 100 -20.53 -12.36 6.40
CA LEU A 100 -20.35 -12.60 7.83
C LEU A 100 -20.89 -13.97 8.20
N GLU A 101 -20.05 -14.80 8.83
CA GLU A 101 -20.37 -16.18 9.18
C GLU A 101 -20.12 -16.44 10.66
N LEU A 102 -21.03 -17.17 11.30
CA LEU A 102 -20.78 -17.79 12.60
C LEU A 102 -20.73 -19.31 12.43
N VAL A 103 -19.64 -19.87 12.96
CA VAL A 103 -19.20 -21.23 12.66
C VAL A 103 -19.04 -22.05 13.96
N PRO A 104 -20.11 -22.21 14.76
CA PRO A 104 -20.04 -23.00 15.99
C PRO A 104 -19.65 -24.45 15.67
N ASP A 105 -18.73 -25.00 16.46
CA ASP A 105 -18.18 -26.36 16.29
C ASP A 105 -17.59 -26.64 14.89
N GLY A 106 -17.18 -25.59 14.16
CA GLY A 106 -16.65 -25.74 12.80
C GLY A 106 -17.72 -25.82 11.70
N ILE A 107 -19.01 -25.75 12.04
CA ILE A 107 -20.10 -25.83 11.06
C ILE A 107 -20.74 -24.46 10.87
N ILE A 108 -20.82 -23.99 9.63
CA ILE A 108 -21.43 -22.69 9.31
C ILE A 108 -22.93 -22.79 9.61
N LYS A 109 -23.37 -22.08 10.65
CA LYS A 109 -24.78 -22.12 11.11
C LYS A 109 -25.53 -20.82 10.84
N TYR A 110 -24.80 -19.71 10.76
CA TYR A 110 -25.37 -18.41 10.46
C TYR A 110 -24.52 -17.71 9.40
N VAL A 111 -25.18 -17.11 8.42
CA VAL A 111 -24.56 -16.40 7.30
C VAL A 111 -25.33 -15.12 7.00
N TYR A 112 -24.62 -14.05 6.65
CA TYR A 112 -25.20 -12.80 6.20
C TYR A 112 -24.32 -12.13 5.13
N PRO A 113 -24.88 -11.60 4.01
CA PRO A 113 -26.28 -11.71 3.62
C PRO A 113 -26.64 -13.17 3.29
N LEU A 114 -27.87 -13.57 3.59
CA LEU A 114 -28.33 -14.93 3.31
C LEU A 114 -28.52 -15.15 1.80
N GLU A 115 -29.08 -14.15 1.11
CA GLU A 115 -29.33 -14.19 -0.33
C GLU A 115 -28.02 -14.41 -1.10
N GLY A 116 -27.93 -15.52 -1.84
CA GLY A 116 -26.76 -15.90 -2.61
C GLY A 116 -25.73 -16.72 -1.84
N ASN A 117 -25.85 -16.84 -0.51
CA ASN A 117 -24.95 -17.60 0.37
C ASN A 117 -25.66 -18.75 1.10
N GLU A 118 -26.86 -19.15 0.68
CA GLU A 118 -27.62 -20.22 1.36
C GLU A 118 -26.89 -21.57 1.31
N SER A 119 -26.08 -21.77 0.27
CA SER A 119 -25.38 -23.03 0.03
C SER A 119 -24.27 -23.35 1.05
N VAL A 120 -23.75 -22.35 1.77
CA VAL A 120 -22.67 -22.55 2.76
C VAL A 120 -23.21 -23.02 4.10
N ILE A 121 -24.51 -22.88 4.37
CA ILE A 121 -25.11 -23.34 5.63
C ILE A 121 -24.95 -24.86 5.77
N GLY A 122 -24.42 -25.29 6.90
CA GLY A 122 -24.13 -26.70 7.20
C GLY A 122 -22.78 -27.18 6.69
N TYR A 123 -21.99 -26.33 6.03
CA TYR A 123 -20.63 -26.64 5.65
C TYR A 123 -19.72 -26.74 6.88
N ASP A 124 -18.97 -27.85 6.98
CA ASP A 124 -17.98 -28.08 8.04
C ASP A 124 -16.60 -27.66 7.54
N ILE A 125 -16.11 -26.52 8.03
CA ILE A 125 -14.81 -25.95 7.64
C ILE A 125 -13.62 -26.74 8.21
N LEU A 126 -13.85 -27.56 9.23
CA LEU A 126 -12.79 -28.37 9.87
C LEU A 126 -12.61 -29.72 9.18
N SER A 127 -13.59 -30.13 8.37
CA SER A 127 -13.56 -31.38 7.60
C SER A 127 -12.92 -31.22 6.21
N ASP A 128 -12.63 -30.00 5.78
CA ASP A 128 -11.95 -29.69 4.50
C ASP A 128 -10.43 -29.53 4.75
N PRO A 129 -9.55 -30.25 4.02
CA PRO A 129 -8.10 -30.30 4.28
C PRO A 129 -7.32 -29.00 4.06
#